data_AF-A0AAV2VX57-F1
#
_entry.id   AF-A0AAV2VX57-F1
#
_cell.length_a   1.000
_cell.length_b   1.000
_cell.length_c   1.000
_cell.angle_alpha   90.00
_cell.angle_beta   90.00
_cell.angle_gamma   90.00
#
_symmetry.space_group_name_H-M   'P 1'
#
loop_
_entity.id
_entity.type
_entity.pdbx_description
1 polymer ?
#
loop_
_entity_poly.entity_id
_entity_poly.type
_entity_poly.pdbx_seq_one_letter_code
_entity_poly.pdbx_strand_id
1 'polypeptide(L)' 'MSEKTTAIISFALCGFANLSSIAILLGGLGSLAPNRRHDIARMGVKAVIAGTLSNLMAATIAGLFLSF' A
#
# COMPACT_ATOMS: atom_id res chain seq x y z
N MET A 1 21.45 12.17 2.08
CA MET A 1 20.71 11.21 1.23
C MET A 1 21.03 11.53 -0.22
N SER A 2 21.28 10.52 -1.06
CA SER A 2 21.40 10.79 -2.51
C SER A 2 20.01 11.05 -3.10
N GLU A 3 19.96 11.77 -4.23
CA GLU A 3 18.70 12.03 -4.95
C GLU A 3 17.95 10.74 -5.29
N LYS A 4 18.69 9.69 -5.69
CA LYS A 4 18.18 8.34 -5.88
C LYS A 4 17.48 7.79 -4.63
N THR A 5 18.12 7.87 -3.46
CA THR A 5 17.52 7.38 -2.21
C THR A 5 16.28 8.19 -1.84
N THR A 6 16.28 9.50 -2.06
CA THR A 6 15.10 10.36 -1.86
C THR A 6 13.94 9.89 -2.70
N ALA A 7 14.16 9.67 -4.00
CA ALA A 7 13.11 9.21 -4.89
C ALA A 7 12.57 7.82 -4.51
N ILE A 8 13.44 6.85 -4.22
CA ILE A 8 13.03 5.51 -3.77
C ILE A 8 12.12 5.61 -2.53
N ILE A 9 12.52 6.40 -1.53
CA ILE A 9 11.74 6.55 -0.30
C ILE A 9 10.40 7.26 -0.58
N SER A 10 10.38 8.28 -1.45
CA SER A 10 9.15 8.95 -1.84
C SER A 10 8.13 7.99 -2.46
N PHE A 11 8.56 7.11 -3.38
CA PHE A 11 7.65 6.13 -3.99
C PHE A 11 7.27 5.00 -3.02
N ALA A 12 8.18 4.55 -2.17
CA ALA A 12 7.89 3.49 -1.19
C ALA A 12 6.84 3.94 -0.15
N LEU A 13 6.85 5.22 0.21
CA LEU A 13 5.91 5.80 1.18
C LEU A 13 4.60 6.32 0.54
N CYS A 14 4.51 6.35 -0.79
CA CYS A 14 3.33 6.85 -1.52
C CYS A 14 2.19 5.82 -1.51
N GLY A 15 1.64 5.51 -0.35
CA GLY A 15 0.41 4.72 -0.25
C GLY A 15 -0.04 4.45 1.18
N PHE A 16 -1.31 4.08 1.33
CA PHE A 16 -1.93 3.77 2.61
C PHE A 16 -1.86 2.28 2.96
N ALA A 17 -0.86 1.55 2.49
CA ALA A 17 -0.68 0.13 2.80
C ALA A 17 -0.15 -0.06 4.23
N ASN A 18 -1.06 -0.04 5.22
CA ASN A 18 -0.75 -0.22 6.64
C ASN A 18 -1.92 -0.94 7.35
N LEU A 19 -1.68 -1.42 8.57
CA LEU A 19 -2.68 -2.19 9.33
C LEU A 19 -3.92 -1.36 9.69
N SER A 20 -3.77 -0.07 10.00
CA SER A 20 -4.88 0.83 10.32
C SER A 20 -5.83 1.01 9.12
N SER A 21 -5.31 1.00 7.89
CA SER A 21 -6.12 1.07 6.68
C SER A 21 -7.07 -0.11 6.50
N ILE A 22 -6.80 -1.27 7.12
CA ILE A 22 -7.75 -2.39 7.13
C ILE A 22 -9.03 -1.99 7.87
N ALA A 23 -8.90 -1.31 9.02
CA ALA A 23 -10.05 -0.83 9.79
C ALA A 23 -10.82 0.25 9.01
N ILE A 24 -10.11 1.14 8.31
CA ILE A 24 -10.73 2.15 7.43
C ILE A 24 -11.53 1.48 6.32
N LEU A 25 -10.99 0.45 5.66
CA LEU A 25 -11.72 -0.32 4.64
C LEU A 25 -12.90 -1.09 5.22
N LEU A 26 -12.75 -1.65 6.43
CA LEU A 26 -13.84 -2.36 7.09
C LEU A 26 -14.99 -1.42 7.49
N GLY A 27 -14.68 -0.19 7.90
CA GLY A 27 -15.67 0.86 8.16
C GLY A 27 -16.31 1.39 6.87
N GLY A 28 -15.49 1.86 5.94
CA GLY A 28 -15.93 2.46 4.67
C GLY A 28 -16.58 1.44 3.73
N LEU A 29 -15.77 0.55 3.14
CA LEU A 29 -16.26 -0.47 2.20
C LEU A 29 -17.24 -1.44 2.87
N GLY A 30 -17.00 -1.78 4.13
CA GLY A 30 -17.93 -2.62 4.88
C GLY A 30 -19.26 -1.95 5.23
N SER A 31 -19.37 -0.62 5.22
CA SER A 31 -20.68 0.05 5.31
C SER A 31 -21.45 0.00 3.97
N LEU A 32 -20.73 0.06 2.85
CA LEU A 32 -21.31 -0.03 1.50
C LEU A 32 -21.76 -1.46 1.15
N ALA A 33 -21.05 -2.48 1.67
CA ALA A 33 -21.40 -3.88 1.49
C ALA A 33 -21.39 -4.65 2.84
N PRO A 34 -22.42 -4.49 3.69
CA PRO A 34 -22.47 -5.08 5.04
C PRO A 34 -22.28 -6.60 5.04
N ASN A 35 -22.88 -7.29 4.08
CA ASN A 35 -22.80 -8.75 3.93
C ASN A 35 -21.39 -9.25 3.54
N ARG A 36 -20.48 -8.35 3.14
CA ARG A 36 -19.11 -8.68 2.70
C ARG A 36 -18.03 -8.27 3.71
N ARG A 37 -18.41 -7.74 4.89
CA ARG A 37 -17.47 -7.32 5.95
C ARG A 37 -16.50 -8.44 6.35
N HIS A 38 -16.98 -9.67 6.43
CA HIS A 38 -16.15 -10.83 6.76
C HIS A 38 -15.05 -11.08 5.69
N ASP A 39 -15.39 -10.96 4.41
CA ASP A 39 -14.41 -11.11 3.32
C ASP A 39 -13.35 -10.00 3.38
N ILE A 40 -13.77 -8.76 3.64
CA ILE A 40 -12.88 -7.60 3.78
C ILE A 40 -11.90 -7.82 4.94
N ALA A 41 -12.39 -8.25 6.10
CA ALA A 41 -11.53 -8.55 7.25
C ALA A 41 -10.54 -9.69 6.95
N ARG A 42 -11.03 -10.78 6.34
CA ARG A 42 -10.20 -11.95 5.98
C ARG A 42 -9.11 -11.62 4.96
N MET A 43 -9.40 -10.73 4.01
CA MET A 43 -8.46 -10.32 2.98
C MET A 43 -7.56 -9.16 3.40
N GLY A 44 -7.85 -8.47 4.51
CA GLY A 44 -7.19 -7.23 4.91
C GLY A 44 -5.65 -7.32 4.97
N VAL A 45 -5.10 -8.33 5.64
CA VAL A 45 -3.63 -8.50 5.73
C VAL A 45 -3.02 -8.77 4.36
N LYS A 46 -3.68 -9.60 3.52
CA LYS A 46 -3.21 -9.86 2.15
C LYS A 46 -3.25 -8.58 1.31
N ALA A 47 -4.27 -7.75 1.47
CA ALA A 47 -4.40 -6.48 0.77
C ALA A 47 -3.30 -5.49 1.20
N VAL A 48 -2.94 -5.45 2.49
CA VAL A 48 -1.82 -4.62 2.97
C VAL A 48 -0.50 -5.10 2.36
N ILE A 49 -0.21 -6.40 2.39
CA ILE A 49 1.01 -6.96 1.78
C ILE A 49 1.07 -6.63 0.28
N ALA A 50 -0.04 -6.81 -0.44
CA ALA A 50 -0.12 -6.48 -1.86
C ALA A 50 0.13 -4.97 -2.11
N GLY A 51 -0.46 -4.10 -1.29
CA GLY A 51 -0.23 -2.65 -1.35
C GLY A 51 1.22 -2.28 -1.06
N THR A 52 1.84 -2.87 -0.04
CA THR A 52 3.25 -2.63 0.30
C THR A 52 4.17 -3.07 -0.85
N LEU A 53 3.93 -4.25 -1.42
CA LEU A 53 4.71 -4.73 -2.58
C LEU A 53 4.52 -3.83 -3.81
N SER A 54 3.32 -3.29 -4.02
CA SER A 54 3.07 -2.31 -5.09
C SER A 54 3.91 -1.04 -4.90
N ASN A 55 3.95 -0.49 -3.68
CA ASN A 55 4.77 0.68 -3.37
C ASN A 55 6.28 0.39 -3.55
N LEU A 56 6.75 -0.77 -3.08
CA LEU A 56 8.15 -1.17 -3.21
C LEU A 56 8.55 -1.42 -4.67
N MET A 57 7.65 -1.96 -5.48
CA MET A 57 7.88 -2.13 -6.92
C MET A 57 8.01 -0.76 -7.61
N ALA A 58 7.10 0.18 -7.33
CA ALA A 58 7.20 1.54 -7.85
C ALA A 58 8.51 2.24 -7.42
N ALA A 59 8.91 2.05 -6.17
CA ALA A 59 10.19 2.56 -5.66
C ALA A 59 11.40 1.92 -6.34
N THR A 60 11.34 0.62 -6.64
CA THR A 60 12.39 -0.09 -7.38
C THR A 60 12.52 0.43 -8.80
N ILE A 61 11.38 0.64 -9.48
CA ILE A 61 11.33 1.22 -10.83
C ILE A 61 11.93 2.64 -10.81
N ALA A 62 11.50 3.49 -9.88
CA ALA A 62 12.05 4.84 -9.73
C ALA A 62 13.57 4.82 -9.47
N GLY A 63 14.02 3.95 -8.56
CA GLY A 63 15.44 3.77 -8.25
C GLY A 63 16.28 3.26 -9.41
N LEU A 64 15.68 2.49 -10.33
CA LEU A 64 16.35 2.00 -11.54
C LEU A 64 16.51 3.12 -12.57
N PHE A 65 15.46 3.91 -12.82
CA PHE A 65 15.48 4.98 -13.82
C PHE A 65 16.19 6.26 -13.37
N LEU A 66 16.30 6.50 -12.06
CA LEU A 66 17.00 7.66 -11.49
C LEU A 66 18.43 7.33 -11.05
N SER A 67 18.98 6.18 -11.51
CA SER A 67 20.34 5.75 -11.19
C SER A 67 21.42 6.27 -12.14
N PHE A 68 21.04 7.12 -13.10
CA PHE A 68 21.94 7.70 -14.12
C PHE A 68 22.19 9.19 -13.82
#